data_AF-A0A1S8C7D5-F1
#
_entry.id   AF-A0A1S8C7D5-F1
#
_cell.length_a   1.000
_cell.length_b   1.000
_cell.length_c   1.000
_cell.angle_alpha   90.00
_cell.angle_beta   90.00
_cell.angle_gamma   90.00
#
_symmetry.space_group_name_H-M   'P 1'
#
loop_
_entity.id
_entity.type
_entity.pdbx_description
1 polymer ?
#
loop_
_entity_poly.entity_id
_entity_poly.type
_entity_poly.pdbx_seq_one_letter_code
_entity_poly.pdbx_strand_id
1 'polypeptide(L)'
;MTTETAALPGQAGRPVAYEPRRGWWRQLGVDTGYVLVNFWLSVLAFVLVVILLTVGVATLGIWVGLPVLVLALLVARGFATVERRQLTDVLRRDLPGPVYRRAQPDASLMRRLITPLRDPQSWLDVLHAVLHMAVSIPVFVVTVVWWAIALAGLTSMTWDWSIPYGGADQLENDTLPELLGMADTSTYRVLLYTAIGVLFALTLPFVVRGCALVEAQLGRGLLTWRGEAQAEIGRLSEGRDAAVAAEAVALRRLERDIHDGPQQRLVRLSMDIHRAERMLERDPAGARTTLREAAEQTRETLEELRALSRGIAPAGA
;
A
#
# COMPACT_ATOMS: atom_id res chain seq x y z
N MET A 1 -8.35 40.35 -25.65
CA MET A 1 -7.21 39.61 -25.04
C MET A 1 -7.77 38.92 -23.80
N THR A 2 -8.18 37.67 -23.96
CA THR A 2 -8.87 36.88 -22.94
C THR A 2 -7.85 36.33 -21.96
N THR A 3 -8.00 36.66 -20.68
CA THR A 3 -7.27 36.07 -19.56
C THR A 3 -7.72 34.63 -19.40
N GLU A 4 -7.01 33.70 -20.03
CA GLU A 4 -7.15 32.27 -19.83
C GLU A 4 -6.41 31.89 -18.54
N THR A 5 -7.15 31.94 -17.43
CA THR A 5 -6.71 31.44 -16.14
C THR A 5 -6.55 29.92 -16.26
N ALA A 6 -5.30 29.46 -16.42
CA ALA A 6 -4.95 28.05 -16.39
C ALA A 6 -5.31 27.46 -15.03
N ALA A 7 -6.45 26.76 -14.98
CA ALA A 7 -6.86 25.96 -13.85
C ALA A 7 -5.84 24.84 -13.65
N LEU A 8 -5.17 24.83 -12.49
CA LEU A 8 -4.38 23.69 -12.03
C LEU A 8 -5.30 22.46 -12.03
N PRO A 9 -4.90 21.31 -12.61
CA PRO A 9 -5.67 20.08 -12.47
C PRO A 9 -5.66 19.70 -10.99
N GLY A 10 -6.78 20.00 -10.32
CA GLY A 10 -7.03 19.54 -8.97
C GLY A 10 -6.91 18.03 -8.97
N GLN A 11 -5.91 17.52 -8.26
CA GLN A 11 -5.86 16.12 -7.82
C GLN A 11 -7.09 15.91 -6.95
N ALA A 12 -8.22 15.55 -7.58
CA ALA A 12 -9.37 15.01 -6.90
C ALA A 12 -8.92 13.66 -6.33
N GLY A 13 -8.38 13.68 -5.11
CA GLY A 13 -8.22 12.50 -4.30
C GLY A 13 -9.56 11.77 -4.33
N ARG A 14 -9.55 10.52 -4.85
CA ARG A 14 -10.76 9.69 -4.88
C ARG A 14 -11.39 9.76 -3.49
N PRO A 15 -12.69 10.07 -3.36
CA PRO A 15 -13.34 10.06 -2.07
C PRO A 15 -13.10 8.68 -1.46
N VAL A 16 -12.50 8.65 -0.27
CA VAL A 16 -12.30 7.42 0.49
C VAL A 16 -13.71 6.91 0.77
N ALA A 17 -14.18 5.94 0.00
CA ALA A 17 -15.49 5.37 0.18
C ALA A 17 -15.54 4.77 1.59
N TYR A 18 -16.25 5.42 2.50
CA TYR A 18 -16.43 4.91 3.85
C TYR A 18 -17.33 3.69 3.74
N GLU A 19 -16.74 2.50 3.66
CA GLU A 19 -17.53 1.28 3.70
C GLU A 19 -18.35 1.27 5.00
N PRO A 20 -19.68 1.06 4.93
CA PRO A 20 -20.52 1.03 6.10
C PRO A 20 -19.99 -0.04 7.07
N ARG A 21 -19.92 0.30 8.37
CA ARG A 21 -19.46 -0.62 9.42
C ARG A 21 -20.24 -1.94 9.34
N ARG A 22 -19.60 -3.02 8.85
CA ARG A 22 -20.19 -4.36 8.90
C ARG A 22 -20.53 -4.69 10.36
N GLY A 23 -21.76 -5.16 10.59
CA GLY A 23 -22.18 -5.61 11.92
C GLY A 23 -21.30 -6.75 12.42
N TRP A 24 -21.13 -6.83 13.74
CA TRP A 24 -20.36 -7.85 14.47
C TRP A 24 -20.54 -9.29 13.93
N TRP A 25 -21.77 -9.77 13.72
CA TRP A 25 -22.04 -11.11 13.16
C TRP A 25 -21.52 -11.32 11.74
N ARG A 26 -21.62 -10.30 10.88
CA ARG A 26 -21.07 -10.37 9.51
C ARG A 26 -19.55 -10.39 9.53
N GLN A 27 -18.91 -9.61 10.42
CA GLN A 27 -17.46 -9.63 10.57
C GLN A 27 -16.98 -10.98 11.10
N LEU A 28 -17.68 -11.56 12.07
CA LEU A 28 -17.34 -12.86 12.60
C LEU A 28 -17.37 -13.96 11.53
N GLY A 29 -18.39 -13.94 10.66
CA GLY A 29 -18.47 -14.88 9.53
C GLY A 29 -17.32 -14.71 8.54
N VAL A 30 -16.93 -13.47 8.25
CA VAL A 30 -15.77 -13.16 7.39
C VAL A 30 -14.47 -13.62 8.02
N ASP A 31 -14.24 -13.31 9.30
CA ASP A 31 -12.99 -13.67 10.00
C ASP A 31 -12.88 -15.19 10.20
N THR A 32 -14.00 -15.87 10.49
CA THR A 32 -14.04 -17.35 10.58
C THR A 32 -13.79 -17.98 9.21
N GLY A 33 -14.48 -17.50 8.17
CA GLY A 33 -14.29 -17.99 6.80
C GLY A 33 -12.86 -17.78 6.32
N TYR A 34 -12.27 -16.63 6.62
CA TYR A 34 -10.87 -16.33 6.36
C TYR A 34 -9.96 -17.37 7.02
N VAL A 35 -9.99 -17.54 8.34
CA VAL A 35 -9.10 -18.48 9.04
C VAL A 35 -9.24 -19.91 8.53
N LEU A 36 -10.48 -20.39 8.33
CA LEU A 36 -10.73 -21.76 7.89
C LEU A 36 -10.25 -22.01 6.45
N VAL A 37 -10.54 -21.11 5.52
CA VAL A 37 -10.12 -21.25 4.12
C VAL A 37 -8.62 -21.04 3.98
N ASN A 38 -8.06 -20.08 4.70
CA ASN A 38 -6.66 -19.71 4.59
C ASN A 38 -5.72 -20.80 5.14
N PHE A 39 -6.15 -21.58 6.13
CA PHE A 39 -5.43 -22.78 6.57
C PHE A 39 -5.26 -23.82 5.46
N TRP A 40 -6.35 -24.18 4.77
CA TRP A 40 -6.25 -25.16 3.68
C TRP A 40 -5.43 -24.62 2.50
N LEU A 41 -5.56 -23.32 2.22
CA LEU A 41 -4.71 -22.66 1.22
C LEU A 41 -3.24 -22.63 1.64
N SER A 42 -2.92 -22.40 2.91
CA SER A 42 -1.54 -22.42 3.41
C SER A 42 -0.94 -23.82 3.33
N VAL A 43 -1.75 -24.86 3.58
CA VAL A 43 -1.36 -26.26 3.40
C VAL A 43 -1.00 -26.55 1.96
N LEU A 44 -1.88 -26.20 1.03
CA LEU A 44 -1.63 -26.41 -0.39
C LEU A 44 -0.42 -25.61 -0.88
N ALA A 45 -0.32 -24.35 -0.48
CA ALA A 45 0.78 -23.45 -0.85
C ALA A 45 2.12 -23.99 -0.38
N PHE A 46 2.24 -24.36 0.91
CA PHE A 46 3.45 -24.91 1.49
C PHE A 46 3.90 -26.18 0.77
N VAL A 47 3.00 -27.17 0.66
CA VAL A 47 3.33 -28.47 0.07
C VAL A 47 3.81 -28.28 -1.37
N LEU A 48 3.07 -27.52 -2.17
CA LEU A 48 3.39 -27.32 -3.58
C LEU A 48 4.69 -26.53 -3.74
N VAL A 49 4.87 -25.41 -3.02
CA VAL A 49 6.07 -24.58 -3.12
C VAL A 49 7.30 -25.35 -2.66
N VAL A 50 7.23 -26.09 -1.55
CA VAL A 50 8.36 -26.90 -1.06
C VAL A 50 8.72 -27.99 -2.06
N ILE A 51 7.74 -28.73 -2.59
CA ILE A 51 7.99 -29.76 -3.62
C ILE A 51 8.65 -29.14 -4.85
N LEU A 52 8.08 -28.06 -5.40
CA LEU A 52 8.64 -27.42 -6.60
C LEU A 52 10.04 -26.84 -6.35
N LEU A 53 10.31 -26.29 -5.16
CA LEU A 53 11.65 -25.82 -4.80
C LEU A 53 12.63 -26.98 -4.70
N THR A 54 12.29 -28.04 -3.97
CA THR A 54 13.17 -29.20 -3.81
C THR A 54 13.45 -29.87 -5.16
N VAL A 55 12.42 -30.11 -5.98
CA VAL A 55 12.55 -30.69 -7.32
C VAL A 55 13.33 -29.74 -8.24
N GLY A 56 13.04 -28.44 -8.20
CA GLY A 56 13.70 -27.45 -9.02
C GLY A 56 15.20 -27.31 -8.71
N VAL A 57 15.58 -27.35 -7.43
CA VAL A 57 16.99 -27.37 -7.02
C VAL A 57 17.65 -28.69 -7.42
N ALA A 58 17.00 -29.83 -7.18
CA ALA A 58 17.56 -31.15 -7.50
C ALA A 58 17.80 -31.36 -9.02
N THR A 59 16.95 -30.78 -9.86
CA THR A 59 17.02 -30.91 -11.33
C THR A 59 17.78 -29.77 -12.02
N LEU A 60 18.47 -28.92 -11.26
CA LEU A 60 19.19 -27.76 -11.79
C LEU A 60 20.35 -28.19 -12.71
N GLY A 61 21.01 -29.32 -12.41
CA GLY A 61 22.12 -29.85 -13.22
C GLY A 61 21.74 -30.25 -14.65
N ILE A 62 20.47 -30.56 -14.91
CA ILE A 62 19.95 -30.92 -16.25
C ILE A 62 19.21 -29.76 -16.93
N TRP A 63 19.36 -28.52 -16.43
CA TRP A 63 18.67 -27.30 -16.88
C TRP A 63 17.13 -27.29 -16.73
N VAL A 64 16.49 -28.43 -16.52
CA VAL A 64 15.05 -28.57 -16.22
C VAL A 64 14.68 -27.90 -14.89
N GLY A 65 15.61 -27.80 -13.94
CA GLY A 65 15.36 -27.16 -12.66
C GLY A 65 14.99 -25.68 -12.76
N LEU A 66 15.50 -24.96 -13.77
CA LEU A 66 15.22 -23.54 -13.95
C LEU A 66 13.72 -23.24 -14.17
N PRO A 67 13.02 -23.84 -15.16
CA PRO A 67 11.58 -23.62 -15.31
C PRO A 67 10.76 -24.14 -14.12
N VAL A 68 11.20 -25.20 -13.44
CA VAL A 68 10.52 -25.70 -12.23
C VAL A 68 10.61 -24.69 -11.08
N LEU A 69 11.77 -24.06 -10.87
CA LEU A 69 11.92 -22.98 -9.88
C LEU A 69 11.09 -21.76 -10.23
N VAL A 70 11.03 -21.38 -11.51
CA VAL A 70 10.16 -20.29 -11.97
C VAL A 70 8.69 -20.62 -11.69
N LEU A 71 8.27 -21.86 -11.94
CA LEU A 71 6.93 -22.32 -11.61
C LEU A 71 6.68 -22.24 -10.09
N ALA A 72 7.64 -22.62 -9.25
CA ALA A 72 7.55 -22.46 -7.79
C ALA A 72 7.25 -21.02 -7.38
N LEU A 73 8.00 -20.06 -7.94
CA LEU A 73 7.80 -18.64 -7.69
C LEU A 73 6.44 -18.13 -8.20
N LEU A 74 5.99 -18.59 -9.37
CA LEU A 74 4.69 -18.21 -9.91
C LEU A 74 3.53 -18.75 -9.09
N VAL A 75 3.65 -19.98 -8.58
CA VAL A 75 2.62 -20.55 -7.70
C VAL A 75 2.61 -19.83 -6.36
N ALA A 76 3.77 -19.57 -5.75
CA ALA A 76 3.86 -18.76 -4.54
C ALA A 76 3.23 -17.37 -4.72
N ARG A 77 3.52 -16.70 -5.86
CA ARG A 77 2.87 -15.43 -6.24
C ARG A 77 1.35 -15.56 -6.34
N GLY A 78 0.85 -16.64 -6.95
CA GLY A 78 -0.57 -16.94 -7.06
C GLY A 78 -1.26 -16.95 -5.70
N PHE A 79 -0.73 -17.74 -4.75
CA PHE A 79 -1.24 -17.79 -3.38
C PHE A 79 -1.16 -16.43 -2.67
N ALA A 80 -0.04 -15.72 -2.80
CA ALA A 80 0.11 -14.36 -2.25
C ALA A 80 -0.94 -13.38 -2.82
N THR A 81 -1.32 -13.50 -4.10
CA THR A 81 -2.38 -12.65 -4.66
C THR A 81 -3.77 -12.98 -4.12
N VAL A 82 -4.05 -14.25 -3.85
CA VAL A 82 -5.32 -14.68 -3.25
C VAL A 82 -5.43 -14.16 -1.82
N GLU A 83 -4.36 -14.29 -1.03
CA GLU A 83 -4.33 -13.79 0.35
C GLU A 83 -4.47 -12.27 0.41
N ARG A 84 -3.78 -11.50 -0.44
CA ARG A 84 -3.95 -10.03 -0.50
C ARG A 84 -5.40 -9.59 -0.71
N ARG A 85 -6.20 -10.32 -1.51
CA ARG A 85 -7.63 -10.03 -1.71
C ARG A 85 -8.45 -10.33 -0.46
N GLN A 86 -8.08 -11.35 0.30
CA GLN A 86 -8.75 -11.65 1.56
C GLN A 86 -8.37 -10.63 2.66
N LEU A 87 -7.12 -10.16 2.66
CA LEU A 87 -6.63 -9.14 3.58
C LEU A 87 -7.44 -7.84 3.47
N THR A 88 -7.86 -7.42 2.27
CA THR A 88 -8.67 -6.20 2.10
C THR A 88 -10.01 -6.31 2.83
N ASP A 89 -10.64 -7.49 2.84
CA ASP A 89 -11.89 -7.74 3.56
C ASP A 89 -11.72 -7.77 5.09
N VAL A 90 -10.60 -8.32 5.59
CA VAL A 90 -10.33 -8.47 7.04
C VAL A 90 -9.84 -7.15 7.66
N LEU A 91 -8.88 -6.48 7.01
CA LEU A 91 -8.28 -5.22 7.46
C LEU A 91 -9.12 -3.99 7.14
N ARG A 92 -10.12 -4.12 6.24
CA ARG A 92 -11.00 -3.03 5.78
C ARG A 92 -10.20 -1.83 5.23
N ARG A 93 -9.10 -2.12 4.55
CA ARG A 93 -8.22 -1.13 3.94
C ARG A 93 -7.80 -1.63 2.57
N ASP A 94 -7.81 -0.72 1.60
CA ASP A 94 -7.17 -0.96 0.31
C ASP A 94 -5.67 -1.07 0.53
N LEU A 95 -5.12 -2.26 0.28
CA LEU A 95 -3.69 -2.49 0.34
C LEU A 95 -3.08 -2.15 -1.03
N PRO A 96 -1.93 -1.45 -1.07
CA PRO A 96 -1.27 -1.13 -2.33
C PRO A 96 -0.92 -2.42 -3.10
N GLY A 97 -1.15 -2.40 -4.40
CA GLY A 97 -0.90 -3.54 -5.27
C GLY A 97 0.59 -3.89 -5.35
N PRO A 98 0.95 -5.16 -5.56
CA PRO A 98 2.34 -5.58 -5.63
C PRO A 98 3.01 -5.05 -6.91
N VAL A 99 4.22 -4.51 -6.74
CA VAL A 99 5.07 -4.10 -7.86
C VAL A 99 6.05 -5.23 -8.14
N TYR A 100 5.63 -6.16 -9.00
CA TYR A 100 6.50 -7.22 -9.50
C TYR A 100 7.38 -6.72 -10.64
N ARG A 101 8.63 -7.19 -10.71
CA ARG A 101 9.49 -6.90 -11.86
C ARG A 101 8.90 -7.60 -13.09
N ARG A 102 8.42 -6.81 -14.06
CA ARG A 102 7.91 -7.31 -15.35
C ARG A 102 9.05 -7.39 -16.35
N ALA A 103 9.09 -8.47 -17.12
CA ALA A 103 10.00 -8.56 -18.27
C ALA A 103 9.54 -7.56 -19.35
N GLN A 104 10.49 -6.93 -20.05
CA GLN A 104 10.17 -6.09 -21.21
C GLN A 104 9.43 -6.94 -22.28
N PRO A 105 8.46 -6.37 -23.02
CA PRO A 105 7.68 -7.09 -24.02
C PRO A 105 8.54 -7.81 -25.08
N ASP A 106 9.69 -7.21 -25.44
CA ASP A 106 10.62 -7.72 -26.45
C ASP A 106 11.75 -8.60 -25.87
N ALA A 107 11.67 -9.00 -24.60
CA ALA A 107 12.71 -9.77 -23.95
C ALA A 107 12.74 -11.24 -24.44
N SER A 108 13.95 -11.79 -24.62
CA SER A 108 14.14 -13.20 -24.98
C SER A 108 13.51 -14.14 -23.95
N LEU A 109 13.09 -15.35 -24.39
CA LEU A 109 12.49 -16.37 -23.53
C LEU A 109 13.35 -16.68 -22.30
N MET A 110 14.68 -16.72 -22.47
CA MET A 110 15.63 -16.92 -21.37
C MET A 110 15.60 -15.75 -20.37
N ARG A 111 15.56 -14.50 -20.85
CA ARG A 111 15.47 -13.32 -19.99
C ARG A 111 14.13 -13.26 -19.25
N ARG A 112 13.04 -13.71 -19.89
CA ARG A 112 11.72 -13.85 -19.27
C ARG A 112 11.69 -14.92 -18.17
N LEU A 113 12.34 -16.07 -18.39
CA LEU A 113 12.48 -17.14 -17.39
C LEU A 113 13.31 -16.69 -16.17
N ILE A 114 14.38 -15.93 -16.36
CA ILE A 114 15.25 -15.49 -15.25
C ILE A 114 14.65 -14.29 -14.48
N THR A 115 13.72 -13.55 -15.08
CA THR A 115 13.15 -12.32 -14.47
C THR A 115 12.51 -12.56 -13.09
N PRO A 116 11.65 -13.58 -12.88
CA PRO A 116 11.10 -13.89 -11.56
C PRO A 116 12.14 -14.26 -10.51
N LEU A 117 13.19 -15.00 -10.89
CA LEU A 117 14.27 -15.40 -9.98
C LEU A 117 15.07 -14.20 -9.45
N ARG A 118 15.16 -13.13 -10.25
CA ARG A 118 15.83 -11.87 -9.89
C ARG A 118 14.92 -10.89 -9.15
N ASP A 119 13.65 -11.24 -8.94
CA ASP A 119 12.68 -10.38 -8.27
C ASP A 119 12.63 -10.71 -6.77
N PRO A 120 13.14 -9.85 -5.89
CA PRO A 120 13.19 -10.15 -4.46
C PRO A 120 11.80 -10.31 -3.83
N GLN A 121 10.75 -9.71 -4.41
CA GLN A 121 9.38 -9.91 -3.93
C GLN A 121 8.92 -11.37 -4.11
N SER A 122 9.42 -12.08 -5.10
CA SER A 122 9.01 -13.47 -5.35
C SER A 122 9.54 -14.43 -4.28
N TRP A 123 10.72 -14.12 -3.76
CA TRP A 123 11.30 -14.85 -2.64
C TRP A 123 10.58 -14.52 -1.33
N LEU A 124 10.09 -13.29 -1.17
CA LEU A 124 9.19 -12.95 -0.06
C LEU A 124 7.85 -13.71 -0.16
N ASP A 125 7.30 -13.89 -1.36
CA ASP A 125 6.07 -14.68 -1.56
C ASP A 125 6.29 -16.17 -1.23
N VAL A 126 7.49 -16.72 -1.50
CA VAL A 126 7.89 -18.08 -1.05
C VAL A 126 8.05 -18.14 0.46
N LEU A 127 8.77 -17.19 1.05
CA LEU A 127 8.97 -17.11 2.50
C LEU A 127 7.62 -17.02 3.22
N HIS A 128 6.70 -16.23 2.66
CA HIS A 128 5.33 -16.13 3.11
C HIS A 128 4.64 -17.49 3.09
N ALA A 129 4.65 -18.23 1.98
CA ALA A 129 4.05 -19.57 1.92
C ALA A 129 4.58 -20.55 2.99
N VAL A 130 5.85 -20.42 3.38
CA VAL A 130 6.47 -21.24 4.42
C VAL A 130 6.09 -20.79 5.84
N LEU A 131 6.24 -19.51 6.15
CA LEU A 131 5.96 -18.97 7.49
C LEU A 131 4.46 -18.96 7.80
N HIS A 132 3.65 -18.72 6.78
CA HIS A 132 2.21 -18.62 6.91
C HIS A 132 1.58 -19.94 7.38
N MET A 133 2.09 -21.08 6.89
CA MET A 133 1.70 -22.40 7.41
C MET A 133 1.88 -22.50 8.93
N ALA A 134 3.06 -22.10 9.43
CA ALA A 134 3.39 -22.24 10.84
C ALA A 134 2.45 -21.43 11.75
N VAL A 135 1.92 -20.31 11.25
CA VAL A 135 0.98 -19.46 11.99
C VAL A 135 -0.48 -19.88 11.77
N SER A 136 -0.82 -20.36 10.58
CA SER A 136 -2.19 -20.77 10.28
C SER A 136 -2.61 -21.99 11.09
N ILE A 137 -1.68 -22.91 11.43
CA ILE A 137 -1.96 -24.06 12.31
C ILE A 137 -2.54 -23.66 13.67
N PRO A 138 -1.84 -22.89 14.54
CA PRO A 138 -2.38 -22.53 15.85
C PRO A 138 -3.64 -21.66 15.74
N VAL A 139 -3.72 -20.78 14.73
CA VAL A 139 -4.89 -19.93 14.49
C VAL A 139 -6.13 -20.76 14.12
N PHE A 140 -5.96 -21.75 13.25
CA PHE A 140 -7.00 -22.69 12.88
C PHE A 140 -7.45 -23.52 14.08
N VAL A 141 -6.51 -24.10 14.83
CA VAL A 141 -6.81 -24.92 16.02
C VAL A 141 -7.61 -24.12 17.04
N VAL A 142 -7.16 -22.91 17.39
CA VAL A 142 -7.87 -22.05 18.34
C VAL A 142 -9.28 -21.74 17.85
N THR A 143 -9.44 -21.40 16.57
CA THR A 143 -10.75 -21.06 15.98
C THR A 143 -11.70 -22.26 15.99
N VAL A 144 -11.23 -23.45 15.59
CA VAL A 144 -12.03 -24.68 15.58
C VAL A 144 -12.41 -25.09 17.00
N VAL A 145 -11.47 -25.04 17.95
CA VAL A 145 -11.73 -25.35 19.36
C VAL A 145 -12.75 -24.39 19.96
N TRP A 146 -12.66 -23.10 19.67
CA TRP A 146 -13.62 -22.11 20.18
C TRP A 146 -15.03 -22.37 19.65
N TRP A 147 -15.16 -22.63 18.35
CA TRP A 147 -16.43 -23.00 17.74
C TRP A 147 -16.97 -24.33 18.28
N ALA A 148 -16.12 -25.34 18.44
CA ALA A 148 -16.51 -26.64 18.95
C ALA A 148 -17.03 -26.54 20.39
N ILE A 149 -16.34 -25.83 21.28
CA ILE A 149 -16.77 -25.66 22.69
C ILE A 149 -18.04 -24.83 22.76
N ALA A 150 -18.14 -23.73 21.99
CA ALA A 150 -19.35 -22.91 21.95
C ALA A 150 -20.56 -23.73 21.50
N LEU A 151 -20.43 -24.49 20.40
CA LEU A 151 -21.51 -25.31 19.86
C LEU A 151 -21.85 -26.49 20.77
N ALA A 152 -20.85 -27.24 21.26
CA ALA A 152 -21.06 -28.38 22.14
C ALA A 152 -21.71 -27.96 23.47
N GLY A 153 -21.26 -26.85 24.07
CA GLY A 153 -21.82 -26.33 25.31
C GLY A 153 -23.25 -25.84 25.13
N LEU A 154 -23.53 -25.06 24.07
CA LEU A 154 -24.89 -24.55 23.79
C LEU A 154 -25.89 -25.66 23.44
N THR A 155 -25.42 -26.73 22.81
CA THR A 155 -26.27 -27.88 22.45
C THR A 155 -26.28 -28.96 23.52
N SER A 156 -25.56 -28.82 24.63
CA SER A 156 -25.44 -29.86 25.68
C SER A 156 -26.79 -30.41 26.13
N MET A 157 -27.81 -29.56 26.27
CA MET A 157 -29.18 -29.95 26.63
C MET A 157 -29.80 -31.03 25.71
N THR A 158 -29.42 -31.09 24.43
CA THR A 158 -30.08 -31.97 23.46
C THR A 158 -29.51 -33.38 23.41
N TRP A 159 -28.25 -33.58 23.84
CA TRP A 159 -27.53 -34.85 23.68
C TRP A 159 -26.91 -35.38 24.97
N ASP A 160 -26.90 -34.61 26.07
CA ASP A 160 -26.39 -35.06 27.39
C ASP A 160 -27.06 -36.36 27.85
N TRP A 161 -28.35 -36.55 27.56
CA TRP A 161 -29.10 -37.77 27.88
C TRP A 161 -28.59 -39.04 27.18
N SER A 162 -27.87 -38.89 26.07
CA SER A 162 -27.40 -40.01 25.23
C SER A 162 -26.01 -40.52 25.62
N ILE A 163 -25.28 -39.79 26.48
CA ILE A 163 -23.96 -40.21 26.93
C ILE A 163 -24.11 -41.12 28.16
N PRO A 164 -23.63 -42.37 28.09
CA PRO A 164 -23.57 -43.23 29.27
C PRO A 164 -22.44 -42.74 30.18
N TYR A 165 -22.81 -42.06 31.26
CA TYR A 165 -21.89 -41.71 32.34
C TYR A 165 -21.96 -42.86 33.38
N GLY A 166 -20.84 -43.56 33.60
CA GLY A 166 -20.73 -44.57 34.67
C GLY A 166 -21.09 -46.02 34.31
N GLY A 167 -20.42 -46.60 33.31
CA GLY A 167 -20.39 -48.07 33.13
C GLY A 167 -19.23 -48.70 33.91
N ALA A 168 -19.45 -49.87 34.53
CA ALA A 168 -18.48 -50.59 35.38
C ALA A 168 -17.15 -51.02 34.69
N ASP A 169 -17.04 -50.81 33.37
CA ASP A 169 -15.87 -51.15 32.54
C ASP A 169 -15.28 -49.92 31.80
N GLN A 170 -15.81 -48.72 32.04
CA GLN A 170 -15.26 -47.49 31.46
C GLN A 170 -14.26 -46.87 32.45
N LEU A 171 -13.05 -46.59 31.96
CA LEU A 171 -12.05 -45.71 32.59
C LEU A 171 -12.79 -44.55 33.28
N GLU A 172 -12.51 -44.31 34.58
CA GLU A 172 -13.05 -43.20 35.38
C GLU A 172 -13.26 -41.95 34.51
N ASN A 173 -14.49 -41.77 34.05
CA ASN A 173 -14.85 -40.71 33.13
C ASN A 173 -15.49 -39.61 33.96
N ASP A 174 -14.72 -39.11 34.92
CA ASP A 174 -15.16 -38.11 35.89
C ASP A 174 -15.67 -36.89 35.12
N THR A 175 -16.92 -36.54 35.40
CA THR A 175 -17.55 -35.41 34.73
C THR A 175 -16.93 -34.10 35.24
N LEU A 176 -16.92 -33.04 34.44
CA LEU A 176 -16.40 -31.74 34.88
C LEU A 176 -17.03 -31.23 36.19
N PRO A 177 -18.34 -31.42 36.47
CA PRO A 177 -18.92 -31.12 37.77
C PRO A 177 -18.30 -31.92 38.93
N GLU A 178 -18.02 -33.21 38.73
CA GLU A 178 -17.41 -34.10 39.72
C GLU A 178 -15.96 -33.70 40.03
N LEU A 179 -15.18 -33.36 39.00
CA LEU A 179 -13.82 -32.80 39.15
C LEU A 179 -13.80 -31.46 39.88
N LEU A 180 -14.91 -30.71 39.83
CA LEU A 180 -15.11 -29.45 40.57
C LEU A 180 -15.70 -29.66 41.97
N GLY A 181 -15.90 -30.91 42.40
CA GLY A 181 -16.45 -31.26 43.72
C GLY A 181 -17.96 -31.01 43.85
N MET A 182 -18.68 -30.87 42.73
CA MET A 182 -20.14 -30.74 42.70
C MET A 182 -20.80 -32.12 42.59
N ALA A 183 -22.03 -32.25 43.09
CA ALA A 183 -22.81 -33.48 42.90
C ALA A 183 -23.09 -33.70 41.40
N ASP A 184 -22.76 -34.88 40.86
CA ASP A 184 -23.03 -35.25 39.47
C ASP A 184 -24.54 -35.52 39.26
N THR A 185 -25.30 -34.43 39.21
CA THR A 185 -26.69 -34.44 38.75
C THR A 185 -26.74 -33.92 37.32
N SER A 186 -27.54 -34.56 36.47
CA SER A 186 -27.75 -34.15 35.07
C SER A 186 -28.05 -32.64 34.94
N THR A 187 -28.81 -32.05 35.87
CA THR A 187 -29.09 -30.61 35.91
C THR A 187 -27.83 -29.75 36.05
N TYR A 188 -26.93 -30.07 36.98
CA TYR A 188 -25.70 -29.30 37.20
C TYR A 188 -24.74 -29.43 36.01
N ARG A 189 -24.65 -30.61 35.42
CA ARG A 189 -23.82 -30.88 34.24
C ARG A 189 -24.27 -30.08 33.02
N VAL A 190 -25.55 -30.16 32.67
CA VAL A 190 -26.13 -29.39 31.55
C VAL A 190 -25.99 -27.89 31.79
N LEU A 191 -26.26 -27.42 33.01
CA LEU A 191 -26.11 -26.00 33.35
C LEU A 191 -24.66 -25.53 33.19
N LEU A 192 -23.70 -26.30 33.70
CA LEU A 192 -22.28 -25.98 33.64
C LEU A 192 -21.76 -25.98 32.19
N TYR A 193 -22.07 -27.01 31.40
CA TYR A 193 -21.68 -27.06 29.99
C TYR A 193 -22.34 -25.96 29.16
N THR A 194 -23.61 -25.65 29.42
CA THR A 194 -24.29 -24.52 28.78
C THR A 194 -23.63 -23.19 29.16
N ALA A 195 -23.28 -22.99 30.43
CA ALA A 195 -22.58 -21.79 30.88
C ALA A 195 -21.21 -21.63 30.22
N ILE A 196 -20.43 -22.71 30.11
CA ILE A 196 -19.16 -22.73 29.36
C ILE A 196 -19.40 -22.41 27.89
N GLY A 197 -20.40 -23.04 27.25
CA GLY A 197 -20.75 -22.78 25.85
C GLY A 197 -21.13 -21.32 25.60
N VAL A 198 -21.92 -20.71 26.49
CA VAL A 198 -22.26 -19.29 26.43
C VAL A 198 -21.03 -18.41 26.60
N LEU A 199 -20.14 -18.70 27.55
CA LEU A 199 -18.89 -17.97 27.74
C LEU A 199 -18.01 -18.01 26.48
N PHE A 200 -17.84 -19.19 25.88
CA PHE A 200 -17.09 -19.35 24.64
C PHE A 200 -17.76 -18.64 23.47
N ALA A 201 -19.09 -18.70 23.34
CA ALA A 201 -19.83 -17.99 22.31
C ALA A 201 -19.70 -16.46 22.42
N LEU A 202 -19.69 -15.92 23.65
CA LEU A 202 -19.49 -14.49 23.90
C LEU A 202 -18.06 -14.02 23.60
N THR A 203 -17.06 -14.87 23.87
CA THR A 203 -15.64 -14.55 23.61
C THR A 203 -15.21 -14.82 22.16
N LEU A 204 -15.95 -15.67 21.44
CA LEU A 204 -15.71 -16.08 20.05
C LEU A 204 -15.41 -14.91 19.09
N PRO A 205 -16.21 -13.83 19.01
CA PRO A 205 -15.92 -12.72 18.11
C PRO A 205 -14.61 -12.00 18.42
N PHE A 206 -14.17 -11.98 19.68
CA PHE A 206 -12.90 -11.35 20.07
C PHE A 206 -11.71 -12.24 19.74
N VAL A 207 -11.82 -13.54 20.02
CA VAL A 207 -10.75 -14.52 19.78
C VAL A 207 -10.52 -14.70 18.28
N VAL A 208 -11.58 -14.96 17.50
CA VAL A 208 -11.47 -15.14 16.05
C VAL A 208 -10.97 -13.86 15.38
N ARG A 209 -11.40 -12.67 15.85
CA ARG A 209 -10.86 -11.39 15.36
C ARG A 209 -9.38 -11.25 15.66
N GLY A 210 -8.95 -11.58 16.88
CA GLY A 210 -7.55 -11.55 17.28
C GLY A 210 -6.70 -12.46 16.41
N CYS A 211 -7.13 -13.71 16.21
CA CYS A 211 -6.47 -14.69 15.36
C CYS A 211 -6.38 -14.23 13.90
N ALA A 212 -7.49 -13.77 13.32
CA ALA A 212 -7.53 -13.24 11.96
C ALA A 212 -6.61 -12.03 11.79
N LEU A 213 -6.51 -11.16 12.81
CA LEU A 213 -5.59 -10.01 12.79
C LEU A 213 -4.12 -10.44 12.88
N VAL A 214 -3.76 -11.42 13.73
CA VAL A 214 -2.38 -11.93 13.82
C VAL A 214 -1.94 -12.47 12.46
N GLU A 215 -2.76 -13.31 11.85
CA GLU A 215 -2.51 -13.88 10.53
C GLU A 215 -2.45 -12.78 9.45
N ALA A 216 -3.38 -11.83 9.47
CA ALA A 216 -3.41 -10.73 8.52
C ALA A 216 -2.20 -9.78 8.63
N GLN A 217 -1.66 -9.59 9.83
CA GLN A 217 -0.50 -8.72 10.05
C GLN A 217 0.80 -9.33 9.51
N LEU A 218 0.95 -10.65 9.57
CA LEU A 218 2.05 -11.35 8.92
C LEU A 218 1.98 -11.23 7.41
N GLY A 219 0.80 -11.52 6.84
CA GLY A 219 0.55 -11.35 5.41
C GLY A 219 0.81 -9.93 4.96
N ARG A 220 0.34 -8.92 5.70
CA ARG A 220 0.65 -7.51 5.40
C ARG A 220 2.15 -7.23 5.46
N GLY A 221 2.83 -7.61 6.53
CA GLY A 221 4.26 -7.34 6.71
C GLY A 221 5.13 -7.90 5.58
N LEU A 222 4.88 -9.15 5.17
CA LEU A 222 5.67 -9.82 4.14
C LEU A 222 5.25 -9.41 2.71
N LEU A 223 3.96 -9.19 2.50
CA LEU A 223 3.41 -9.00 1.15
C LEU A 223 3.25 -7.53 0.73
N THR A 224 3.20 -6.57 1.66
CA THR A 224 2.95 -5.14 1.32
C THR A 224 4.14 -4.22 1.60
N TRP A 225 5.08 -4.58 2.48
CA TRP A 225 6.19 -3.70 2.88
C TRP A 225 6.97 -3.09 1.70
N ARG A 226 7.33 -3.90 0.70
CA ARG A 226 8.04 -3.40 -0.50
C ARG A 226 7.16 -2.55 -1.41
N GLY A 227 5.89 -2.93 -1.56
CA GLY A 227 4.93 -2.16 -2.35
C GLY A 227 4.70 -0.78 -1.76
N GLU A 228 4.56 -0.70 -0.44
CA GLU A 228 4.45 0.55 0.32
C GLU A 228 5.70 1.42 0.14
N ALA A 229 6.89 0.85 0.29
CA ALA A 229 8.15 1.59 0.11
C ALA A 229 8.35 2.10 -1.34
N GLN A 230 8.00 1.30 -2.35
CA GLN A 230 8.12 1.70 -3.75
C GLN A 230 7.07 2.74 -4.15
N ALA A 231 5.85 2.61 -3.66
CA ALA A 231 4.81 3.61 -3.86
C ALA A 231 5.23 4.96 -3.26
N GLU A 232 5.87 4.94 -2.08
CA GLU A 232 6.40 6.15 -1.45
C GLU A 232 7.51 6.79 -2.29
N ILE A 233 8.48 6.01 -2.75
CA ILE A 233 9.54 6.50 -3.64
C ILE A 233 8.94 7.09 -4.93
N GLY A 234 7.92 6.45 -5.50
CA GLY A 234 7.19 6.95 -6.67
C GLY A 234 6.57 8.32 -6.42
N ARG A 235 5.81 8.46 -5.31
CA ARG A 235 5.23 9.76 -4.90
C ARG A 235 6.27 10.85 -4.72
N LEU A 236 7.39 10.53 -4.07
CA LEU A 236 8.49 11.48 -3.87
C LEU A 236 9.16 11.88 -5.19
N SER A 237 9.33 10.92 -6.11
CA SER A 237 9.90 11.19 -7.43
C SER A 237 8.97 12.07 -8.28
N GLU A 238 7.67 11.78 -8.29
CA GLU A 238 6.66 12.62 -8.96
C GLU A 238 6.63 14.05 -8.38
N GLY A 239 6.70 14.18 -7.06
CA GLY A 239 6.78 15.49 -6.40
C GLY A 239 8.05 16.27 -6.78
N ARG A 240 9.19 15.58 -6.87
CA ARG A 240 10.44 16.17 -7.35
C ARG A 240 10.34 16.62 -8.80
N ASP A 241 9.82 15.78 -9.69
CA ASP A 241 9.70 16.09 -11.11
C ASP A 241 8.75 17.28 -11.33
N ALA A 242 7.65 17.36 -10.55
CA ALA A 242 6.75 18.50 -10.56
C ALA A 242 7.44 19.79 -10.06
N ALA A 243 8.25 19.70 -9.01
CA ALA A 243 9.01 20.84 -8.50
C ALA A 243 10.05 21.33 -9.53
N VAL A 244 10.81 20.42 -10.15
CA VAL A 244 11.78 20.74 -11.21
C VAL A 244 11.09 21.34 -12.43
N ALA A 245 9.92 20.84 -12.82
CA ALA A 245 9.14 21.40 -13.91
C ALA A 245 8.65 22.83 -13.59
N ALA A 246 8.20 23.08 -12.36
CA ALA A 246 7.78 24.40 -11.91
C ALA A 246 8.96 25.40 -11.90
N GLU A 247 10.13 24.98 -11.42
CA GLU A 247 11.36 25.78 -11.46
C GLU A 247 11.77 26.10 -12.89
N ALA A 248 11.77 25.12 -13.79
CA ALA A 248 12.11 25.32 -15.20
C ALA A 248 11.14 26.28 -15.92
N VAL A 249 9.87 26.33 -15.50
CA VAL A 249 8.89 27.32 -15.99
C VAL A 249 9.17 28.70 -15.41
N ALA A 250 9.49 28.80 -14.13
CA ALA A 250 9.85 30.07 -13.49
C ALA A 250 11.11 30.67 -14.11
N LEU A 251 12.15 29.87 -14.34
CA LEU A 251 13.38 30.30 -15.00
C LEU A 251 13.14 30.78 -16.44
N ARG A 252 12.33 30.06 -17.23
CA ARG A 252 11.98 30.49 -18.60
C ARG A 252 11.20 31.80 -18.63
N ARG A 253 10.31 32.03 -17.67
CA ARG A 253 9.61 33.32 -17.53
C ARG A 253 10.57 34.44 -17.18
N LEU A 254 11.46 34.20 -16.22
CA LEU A 254 12.49 35.15 -15.82
C LEU A 254 13.44 35.49 -16.97
N GLU A 255 13.92 34.49 -17.72
CA GLU A 255 14.74 34.67 -18.91
C GLU A 255 14.02 35.53 -19.95
N ARG A 256 12.74 35.23 -20.21
CA ARG A 256 11.93 36.00 -21.15
C ARG A 256 11.76 37.45 -20.70
N ASP A 257 11.46 37.71 -19.43
CA ASP A 257 11.26 39.06 -18.92
C ASP A 257 12.57 39.88 -18.95
N ILE A 258 13.71 39.21 -18.71
CA ILE A 258 15.05 39.80 -18.81
C ILE A 258 15.46 40.04 -20.27
N HIS A 259 14.98 39.26 -21.24
CA HIS A 259 15.29 39.49 -22.64
C HIS A 259 14.35 40.51 -23.29
N ASP A 260 13.03 40.32 -23.16
CA ASP A 260 12.01 41.15 -23.81
C ASP A 260 12.03 42.60 -23.25
N GLY A 261 12.18 42.78 -21.94
CA GLY A 261 12.10 44.09 -21.30
C GLY A 261 13.26 45.05 -21.66
N PRO A 262 14.53 44.65 -21.50
CA PRO A 262 15.68 45.47 -21.88
C PRO A 262 15.81 45.69 -23.38
N GLN A 263 15.51 44.68 -24.22
CA GLN A 263 15.59 44.84 -25.68
C GLN A 263 14.61 45.91 -26.18
N GLN A 264 13.35 45.86 -25.76
CA GLN A 264 12.35 46.87 -26.14
C GLN A 264 12.77 48.28 -25.70
N ARG A 265 13.34 48.39 -24.49
CA ARG A 265 13.81 49.67 -23.95
C ARG A 265 15.05 50.20 -24.65
N LEU A 266 16.00 49.34 -25.02
CA LEU A 266 17.18 49.72 -25.81
C LEU A 266 16.82 50.17 -27.23
N VAL A 267 15.85 49.50 -27.87
CA VAL A 267 15.34 49.93 -29.18
C VAL A 267 14.68 51.30 -29.08
N ARG A 268 13.84 51.53 -28.06
CA ARG A 268 13.22 52.84 -27.82
C ARG A 268 14.25 53.94 -27.57
N LEU A 269 15.25 53.68 -26.72
CA LEU A 269 16.33 54.62 -26.45
C LEU A 269 17.11 54.99 -27.73
N SER A 270 17.42 54.02 -28.58
CA SER A 270 18.09 54.26 -29.87
C SER A 270 17.26 55.13 -30.81
N MET A 271 15.94 54.93 -30.84
CA MET A 271 15.00 55.76 -31.62
C MET A 271 14.94 57.20 -31.09
N ASP A 272 14.91 57.38 -29.77
CA ASP A 272 14.85 58.70 -29.13
C ASP A 272 16.16 59.48 -29.35
N ILE A 273 17.32 58.82 -29.32
CA ILE A 273 18.63 59.42 -29.64
C ILE A 273 18.66 59.88 -31.11
N HIS A 274 18.30 59.01 -32.07
CA HIS A 274 18.26 59.38 -33.49
C HIS A 274 17.26 60.52 -33.77
N ARG A 275 16.17 60.61 -33.01
CA ARG A 275 15.21 61.71 -33.10
C ARG A 275 15.85 63.02 -32.62
N ALA A 276 16.54 62.98 -31.48
CA ALA A 276 17.23 64.15 -30.95
C ALA A 276 18.35 64.64 -31.90
N GLU A 277 19.13 63.73 -32.50
CA GLU A 277 20.15 64.06 -33.50
C GLU A 277 19.58 64.80 -34.71
N ARG A 278 18.41 64.36 -35.24
CA ARG A 278 17.73 65.08 -36.33
C ARG A 278 17.17 66.44 -35.93
N MET A 279 16.91 66.67 -34.64
CA MET A 279 16.39 67.93 -34.11
C MET A 279 17.49 68.96 -33.84
N LEU A 280 18.76 68.53 -33.68
CA LEU A 280 19.87 69.42 -33.28
C LEU A 280 20.05 70.65 -34.19
N GLU A 281 19.81 70.50 -35.49
CA GLU A 281 19.98 71.57 -36.48
C GLU A 281 18.77 72.52 -36.57
N ARG A 282 17.57 72.07 -36.16
CA ARG A 282 16.30 72.81 -36.36
C ARG A 282 15.68 73.32 -35.07
N ASP A 283 15.79 72.56 -33.99
CA ASP A 283 15.27 72.87 -32.67
C ASP A 283 16.23 72.36 -31.58
N PRO A 284 17.26 73.14 -31.25
CA PRO A 284 18.27 72.75 -30.27
C PRO A 284 17.70 72.64 -28.84
N ALA A 285 16.63 73.39 -28.55
CA ALA A 285 15.98 73.37 -27.24
C ALA A 285 15.17 72.07 -27.07
N GLY A 286 14.36 71.69 -28.07
CA GLY A 286 13.65 70.41 -28.08
C GLY A 286 14.58 69.20 -28.03
N ALA A 287 15.69 69.23 -28.78
CA ALA A 287 16.70 68.16 -28.76
C ALA A 287 17.31 67.93 -27.37
N ARG A 288 17.60 69.00 -26.62
CA ARG A 288 18.11 68.92 -25.24
C ARG A 288 17.09 68.29 -24.29
N THR A 289 15.81 68.59 -24.46
CA THR A 289 14.73 68.01 -23.62
C THR A 289 14.59 66.51 -23.86
N THR A 290 14.54 66.08 -25.13
CA THR A 290 14.46 64.65 -25.49
C THR A 290 15.67 63.86 -25.02
N LEU A 291 16.89 64.40 -25.10
CA LEU A 291 18.10 63.76 -24.55
C LEU A 291 18.05 63.62 -23.02
N ARG A 292 17.46 64.59 -22.32
CA ARG A 292 17.31 64.56 -20.87
C ARG A 292 16.31 63.50 -20.43
N GLU A 293 15.16 63.42 -21.10
CA GLU A 293 14.14 62.38 -20.90
C GLU A 293 14.72 60.97 -21.17
N ALA A 294 15.46 60.81 -22.27
CA ALA A 294 16.14 59.56 -22.59
C ALA A 294 17.18 59.14 -21.53
N ALA A 295 17.94 60.10 -20.98
CA ALA A 295 18.91 59.83 -19.91
C ALA A 295 18.23 59.43 -18.59
N GLU A 296 17.08 60.04 -18.28
CA GLU A 296 16.28 59.74 -17.10
C GLU A 296 15.64 58.34 -17.19
N GLN A 297 15.04 58.02 -18.35
CA GLN A 297 14.48 56.70 -18.63
C GLN A 297 15.54 55.58 -18.61
N THR A 298 16.78 55.88 -19.00
CA THR A 298 17.90 54.93 -18.92
C THR A 298 18.30 54.66 -17.46
N ARG A 299 18.32 55.69 -16.60
CA ARG A 299 18.60 55.52 -15.15
C ARG A 299 17.55 54.65 -14.46
N GLU A 300 16.28 54.94 -14.70
CA GLU A 300 15.15 54.17 -14.14
C GLU A 300 15.23 52.69 -14.55
N THR A 301 15.54 52.42 -15.82
CA THR A 301 15.74 51.05 -16.33
C THR A 301 16.93 50.33 -15.64
N LEU A 302 18.01 51.05 -15.38
CA LEU A 302 19.20 50.50 -14.71
C LEU A 302 18.92 50.18 -13.23
N GLU A 303 18.06 50.98 -12.59
CA GLU A 303 17.59 50.75 -11.23
C GLU A 303 16.64 49.54 -11.15
N GLU A 304 15.71 49.39 -12.10
CA GLU A 304 14.86 48.20 -12.22
C GLU A 304 15.68 46.91 -12.43
N LEU A 305 16.69 46.93 -13.33
CA LEU A 305 17.56 45.78 -13.55
C LEU A 305 18.40 45.43 -12.30
N ARG A 306 18.91 46.45 -11.59
CA ARG A 306 19.60 46.25 -10.30
C ARG A 306 18.66 45.74 -9.20
N ALA A 307 17.37 46.07 -9.25
CA ALA A 307 16.38 45.52 -8.33
C ALA A 307 16.07 44.06 -8.67
N LEU A 308 15.90 43.73 -9.95
CA LEU A 308 15.67 42.36 -10.44
C LEU A 308 16.86 41.44 -10.11
N SER A 309 18.10 41.90 -10.32
CA SER A 309 19.30 41.11 -10.01
C SER A 309 19.48 40.86 -8.51
N ARG A 310 19.01 41.77 -7.66
CA ARG A 310 19.04 41.62 -6.20
C ARG A 310 17.89 40.74 -5.68
N GLY A 311 16.74 40.73 -6.36
CA GLY A 311 15.60 39.89 -6.01
C GLY A 311 15.75 38.40 -6.34
N ILE A 312 16.74 38.01 -7.14
CA ILE A 312 17.03 36.61 -7.53
C ILE A 312 17.94 35.89 -6.52
N ALA A 313 18.60 36.61 -5.60
CA ALA A 313 19.28 35.98 -4.47
C ALA A 313 18.19 35.47 -3.51
N PRO A 314 18.12 34.15 -3.21
CA PRO A 314 17.20 33.68 -2.18
C PRO A 314 17.51 34.47 -0.91
N ALA A 315 16.48 35.03 -0.28
CA ALA A 315 16.57 35.52 1.08
C ALA A 315 16.94 34.32 1.96
N GLY A 316 18.25 34.07 2.06
CA GLY A 316 18.84 33.04 2.88
C GLY A 316 18.91 33.53 4.32
N ALA A 317 18.32 32.72 5.19
CA ALA A 317 18.38 32.75 6.66
C ALA A 317 17.58 33.85 7.37
#